data_AF-A0A842HIS6-F1
#
_entry.id   AF-A0A842HIS6-F1
#
_cell.length_a   1.000
_cell.length_b   1.000
_cell.length_c   1.000
_cell.angle_alpha   90.00
_cell.angle_beta   90.00
_cell.angle_gamma   90.00
#
_symmetry.space_group_name_H-M   'P 1'
#
loop_
_entity.id
_entity.type
_entity.pdbx_description
1 polymer ?
#
loop_
_entity_poly.entity_id
_entity_poly.type
_entity_poly.pdbx_seq_one_letter_code
_entity_poly.pdbx_strand_id
1 'polypeptide(L)' 'MTPTLNDDSLLTREEAAAFYRCSTRQIPRFVDMGLKKVVFGPRNVRYRLRDLKKFAERHLKASMA' A
#
# COMPACT_ATOMS: atom_id res chain seq x y z
N MET A 1 -1.62 -22.83 7.55
CA MET A 1 -2.51 -21.71 7.93
C MET A 1 -2.07 -20.48 7.15
N THR A 2 -2.84 -20.05 6.14
CA THR A 2 -2.59 -18.78 5.44
C THR A 2 -3.07 -17.64 6.35
N PRO A 3 -2.21 -16.71 6.76
CA PRO A 3 -2.66 -15.57 7.56
C PRO A 3 -3.68 -14.77 6.75
N THR A 4 -4.92 -14.70 7.24
CA THR A 4 -5.96 -13.88 6.62
C THR A 4 -5.56 -12.42 6.83
N LEU A 5 -5.12 -11.76 5.74
CA LEU A 5 -4.81 -10.34 5.78
C LEU A 5 -6.10 -9.56 6.03
N ASN A 6 -6.19 -8.91 7.19
CA ASN A 6 -7.31 -8.06 7.56
C ASN A 6 -7.05 -6.62 7.13
N ASP A 7 -8.07 -5.77 7.12
CA ASP A 7 -7.96 -4.38 6.66
C ASP A 7 -6.99 -3.52 7.49
N ASP A 8 -6.72 -3.91 8.73
CA ASP A 8 -5.72 -3.29 9.60
C ASP A 8 -4.34 -3.99 9.56
N SER A 9 -4.15 -4.98 8.69
CA SER A 9 -2.83 -5.57 8.45
C SER A 9 -1.85 -4.49 7.96
N LEU A 10 -0.70 -4.44 8.64
CA LEU A 10 0.39 -3.50 8.36
C LEU A 10 1.42 -4.16 7.45
N LEU A 11 1.40 -3.74 6.20
CA LEU A 11 2.24 -4.24 5.13
C LEU A 11 3.50 -3.39 5.00
N THR A 12 4.61 -4.04 4.68
CA THR A 12 5.87 -3.42 4.28
C THR A 12 5.74 -2.75 2.91
N ARG A 13 6.77 -2.00 2.50
CA ARG A 13 6.81 -1.39 1.16
C ARG A 13 6.80 -2.46 0.06
N GLU A 14 7.47 -3.58 0.30
CA GLU A 14 7.59 -4.71 -0.60
C GLU A 14 6.23 -5.40 -0.80
N GLU A 15 5.50 -5.62 0.31
CA GLU A 15 4.14 -6.17 0.27
C GLU A 15 3.13 -5.21 -0.39
N ALA A 16 3.25 -3.91 -0.13
CA ALA A 16 2.43 -2.90 -0.81
C ALA A 16 2.69 -2.85 -2.33
N ALA A 17 3.96 -3.00 -2.74
CA ALA A 17 4.33 -3.08 -4.15
C ALA A 17 3.77 -4.34 -4.82
N ALA A 18 3.83 -5.49 -4.14
CA ALA A 18 3.21 -6.73 -4.60
C ALA A 18 1.68 -6.60 -4.72
N PHE A 19 1.02 -5.94 -3.76
CA PHE A 19 -0.42 -5.66 -3.81
C PHE A 19 -0.81 -4.88 -5.07
N TYR A 20 -0.02 -3.86 -5.44
CA TYR A 20 -0.23 -3.07 -6.65
C TYR A 20 0.37 -3.66 -7.93
N ARG A 21 1.04 -4.82 -7.87
CA ARG A 21 1.81 -5.40 -8.98
C ARG A 21 2.76 -4.40 -9.64
N CYS A 22 3.46 -3.61 -8.83
CA CYS A 22 4.31 -2.50 -9.28
C CYS A 22 5.72 -2.58 -8.68
N SER A 23 6.63 -1.71 -9.12
CA SER A 23 7.96 -1.62 -8.52
C SER A 23 7.90 -0.96 -7.14
N THR A 24 8.71 -1.43 -6.18
CA THR A 24 8.87 -0.77 -4.86
C THR A 24 9.31 0.69 -4.97
N ARG A 25 9.95 1.07 -6.09
CA ARG A 25 10.34 2.45 -6.41
C ARG A 25 9.15 3.37 -6.72
N GLN A 26 7.99 2.80 -7.06
CA GLN A 26 6.76 3.57 -7.33
C GLN A 26 5.98 3.88 -6.04
N ILE A 27 6.16 3.10 -4.98
CA ILE A 27 5.45 3.32 -3.70
C ILE A 27 5.68 4.73 -3.11
N PRO A 28 6.90 5.29 -3.09
CA PRO A 28 7.09 6.68 -2.64
C PRO A 28 6.25 7.69 -3.45
N ARG A 29 6.12 7.50 -4.77
CA ARG A 29 5.27 8.36 -5.60
C ARG A 29 3.80 8.26 -5.23
N PHE A 30 3.32 7.05 -4.88
CA PHE A 30 1.95 6.89 -4.39
C PHE A 30 1.74 7.62 -3.07
N VAL A 31 2.75 7.65 -2.19
CA VAL A 31 2.71 8.46 -0.96
C VAL A 31 2.61 9.94 -1.28
N ASP A 32 3.39 10.44 -2.23
CA ASP A 32 3.31 11.83 -2.70
C ASP A 32 1.94 12.15 -3.33
N MET A 33 1.31 11.17 -3.97
CA MET A 33 -0.06 11.25 -4.51
C MET A 33 -1.17 11.10 -3.44
N GLY A 34 -0.82 10.88 -2.17
CA GLY A 34 -1.78 10.81 -1.06
C GLY A 34 -2.02 9.43 -0.46
N LEU A 35 -1.22 8.42 -0.79
CA LEU A 35 -1.24 7.13 -0.09
C LEU A 35 -0.80 7.31 1.37
N LYS A 36 -1.64 6.84 2.30
CA LYS A 36 -1.33 6.89 3.73
C LYS A 36 -0.25 5.88 4.10
N LYS A 37 0.67 6.30 4.96
CA LYS A 37 1.72 5.48 5.55
C LYS A 37 1.72 5.58 7.08
N VAL A 38 2.16 4.52 7.74
CA VAL A 38 2.37 4.44 9.18
C VAL A 38 3.88 4.36 9.43
N VAL A 39 4.42 5.32 10.17
CA VAL A 39 5.86 5.42 10.44
C VAL A 39 6.15 4.86 11.83
N PHE A 40 6.93 3.78 11.90
CA PHE A 40 7.38 3.11 13.13
C PHE A 40 8.83 3.48 13.50
N GLY A 41 9.37 4.55 12.92
CA GLY A 41 10.73 5.03 13.14
C GLY A 41 11.34 5.65 11.88
N PRO A 42 12.60 6.10 11.94
CA PRO A 42 13.23 6.86 10.85
C PRO A 42 13.36 6.08 9.53
N ARG A 43 13.28 4.75 9.56
CA ARG A 43 13.40 3.88 8.37
C ARG A 43 12.32 2.80 8.27
N ASN A 44 11.40 2.73 9.23
CA ASN A 44 10.38 1.69 9.27
C ASN A 44 9.03 2.27 8.87
N VAL A 45 8.65 2.07 7.60
CA VAL A 45 7.40 2.56 7.04
C VAL A 45 6.53 1.36 6.69
N ARG A 46 5.30 1.36 7.21
CA ARG A 46 4.28 0.36 6.95
C ARG A 46 3.06 1.00 6.31
N TYR A 47 2.20 0.19 5.69
CA TYR A 47 1.00 0.61 4.98
C TYR A 47 -0.16 -0.25 5.44
N ARG A 48 -1.29 0.36 5.81
CA ARG A 48 -2.48 -0.44 6.15
C ARG A 48 -3.12 -0.93 4.87
N LEU A 49 -3.54 -2.20 4.85
CA LEU A 49 -4.22 -2.78 3.70
C LEU A 49 -5.46 -1.98 3.27
N ARG A 50 -6.26 -1.48 4.21
CA ARG A 50 -7.42 -0.61 3.91
C ARG A 50 -7.07 0.68 3.18
N ASP A 51 -5.93 1.28 3.53
CA ASP A 51 -5.48 2.53 2.91
C ASP A 51 -4.94 2.24 1.52
N LEU A 52 -4.27 1.10 1.34
CA LEU A 52 -3.85 0.64 0.02
C LEU A 52 -5.04 0.37 -0.91
N LYS A 53 -6.09 -0.30 -0.41
CA LYS A 53 -7.35 -0.55 -1.12
C LYS A 53 -8.02 0.77 -1.51
N LYS A 54 -8.24 1.68 -0.56
CA LYS A 54 -8.85 2.99 -0.83
C LYS A 54 -8.09 3.80 -1.87
N PHE A 55 -6.76 3.77 -1.83
CA PHE A 55 -5.93 4.42 -2.84
C PHE A 55 -6.08 3.76 -4.22
N ALA A 56 -6.07 2.42 -4.30
CA ALA A 56 -6.36 1.70 -5.53
C ALA A 56 -7.73 2.06 -6.09
N GLU A 57 -8.76 2.15 -5.26
CA GLU A 57 -10.11 2.49 -5.71
C GLU A 57 -10.20 3.92 -6.27
N ARG A 58 -9.41 4.86 -5.74
CA ARG A 58 -9.42 6.25 -6.19
C ARG A 58 -8.55 6.50 -7.41
N HIS A 59 -7.42 5.80 -7.54
CA HIS A 59 -6.39 6.12 -8.53
C HIS A 59 -6.11 4.99 -9.54
N LEU A 60 -6.43 3.74 -9.22
CA LEU A 60 -6.11 2.56 -10.04
C LEU A 60 -7.35 1.85 -10.62
N LYS A 61 -8.53 1.97 -9.98
CA LYS A 61 -9.80 1.48 -10.54
C LYS A 61 -10.22 2.20 -11.83
N ALA A 62 -9.59 3.33 -12.16
CA ALA A 62 -9.76 3.98 -13.46
C ALA A 62 -9.09 3.21 -14.62
N SER A 63 -8.27 2.18 -14.34
CA SER A 63 -7.46 1.49 -15.35
C SER A 63 -7.83 0.01 -15.58
N MET A 64 -8.96 -0.46 -15.02
CA MET A 64 -9.51 -1.83 -15.22
C MET A 64 -10.99 -1.82 -15.64
N ALA A 65 -11.42 -0.79 -16.37
CA ALA A 65 -12.68 -0.78 -17.11
C ALA A 65 -12.40 -0.82 -18.61
#